data_AF-A0A941IP13-F1
#
_entry.id   AF-A0A941IP13-F1
#
_cell.length_a   1.000
_cell.length_b   1.000
_cell.length_c   1.000
_cell.angle_alpha   90.00
_cell.angle_beta   90.00
_cell.angle_gamma   90.00
#
_symmetry.space_group_name_H-M   'P 1'
#
loop_
_entity.id
_entity.type
_entity.pdbx_description
1 polymer ?
#
loop_
_entity_poly.entity_id
_entity_poly.type
_entity_poly.pdbx_seq_one_letter_code
_entity_poly.pdbx_strand_id
1 'polypeptide(L)'
;MSSNMAVRSRSVFFSVRTAVLVTVLAIVAIWLVQGFNAADGYRLDGEFGLTARSLGSLPHIVAVPFLHVSVEHIESNTVPLAVTTFLVALDGLRRYLYVTAIIVVVGGL
;
A
#
# COMPACT_ATOMS: atom_id res chain seq x y z
N MET A 1 -34.29 29.31 -1.54
CA MET A 1 -34.49 28.32 -2.62
C MET A 1 -33.12 27.84 -3.10
N SER A 2 -32.85 26.57 -2.80
CA SER A 2 -31.82 25.65 -3.31
C SER A 2 -30.45 26.21 -3.74
N SER A 3 -29.52 26.30 -2.79
CA SER A 3 -28.09 26.19 -3.06
C SER A 3 -27.59 24.86 -2.49
N ASN A 4 -26.66 24.23 -3.22
CA ASN A 4 -25.88 23.05 -2.85
C ASN A 4 -26.49 21.68 -3.19
N MET A 5 -26.34 21.27 -4.46
CA MET A 5 -26.12 19.86 -4.79
C MET A 5 -25.33 19.72 -6.08
N ALA A 6 -24.14 20.34 -6.13
CA ALA A 6 -23.09 19.86 -7.02
C ALA A 6 -22.49 18.58 -6.39
N VAL A 7 -23.29 17.51 -6.33
CA VAL A 7 -22.74 16.16 -6.10
C VAL A 7 -21.80 15.93 -7.26
N ARG A 8 -20.51 16.01 -6.97
CA ARG A 8 -19.43 15.92 -7.94
C ARG A 8 -19.52 14.55 -8.60
N SER A 9 -20.24 14.46 -9.73
CA SER A 9 -20.40 13.24 -10.52
C SER A 9 -19.05 12.88 -11.11
N ARG A 10 -18.21 12.20 -10.33
CA ARG A 10 -17.10 11.43 -10.88
C ARG A 10 -17.75 10.31 -11.67
N SER A 11 -17.43 10.18 -12.95
CA SER A 11 -17.94 9.04 -13.71
C SER A 11 -17.45 7.75 -13.04
N VAL A 12 -18.38 6.84 -12.74
CA VAL A 12 -18.08 5.57 -12.06
C VAL A 12 -16.97 4.81 -12.79
N PHE A 13 -16.98 4.85 -14.13
CA PHE A 13 -15.93 4.30 -15.00
C PHE A 13 -14.54 4.87 -14.73
N PHE A 14 -14.42 6.19 -14.49
CA PHE A 14 -13.15 6.82 -14.16
C PHE A 14 -12.63 6.36 -12.78
N SER A 15 -13.54 6.16 -11.81
CA SER A 15 -13.20 5.60 -10.50
C SER A 15 -12.71 4.17 -10.59
N VAL A 16 -13.41 3.30 -11.33
CA VAL A 16 -13.03 1.89 -11.46
C VAL A 16 -11.69 1.75 -12.20
N ARG A 17 -11.49 2.47 -13.31
CA ARG A 17 -10.20 2.45 -14.02
C ARG A 17 -9.06 2.90 -13.12
N THR A 18 -9.27 3.97 -12.36
CA THR A 18 -8.26 4.47 -11.39
C THR A 18 -7.98 3.42 -10.32
N ALA A 19 -9.02 2.79 -9.76
CA ALA A 19 -8.87 1.76 -8.74
C ALA A 19 -8.08 0.55 -9.25
N VAL A 20 -8.41 0.04 -10.44
CA VAL A 20 -7.65 -1.05 -11.07
C VAL A 20 -6.19 -0.67 -11.27
N LEU A 21 -5.92 0.52 -11.83
CA LEU A 21 -4.55 0.97 -12.06
C LEU A 21 -3.76 1.10 -10.76
N VAL A 22 -4.34 1.71 -9.73
CA VAL A 22 -3.70 1.84 -8.41
C VAL A 22 -3.41 0.47 -7.81
N THR A 23 -4.36 -0.46 -7.85
CA THR A 23 -4.18 -1.82 -7.33
C THR A 23 -3.05 -2.55 -8.06
N VAL A 24 -3.05 -2.56 -9.39
CA VAL A 24 -2.02 -3.24 -10.17
C VAL A 24 -0.66 -2.61 -9.92
N LEU A 25 -0.56 -1.28 -9.92
CA LEU A 25 0.70 -0.58 -9.67
C LEU A 25 1.24 -0.85 -8.26
N ALA A 26 0.38 -0.90 -7.24
CA ALA A 26 0.79 -1.22 -5.88
C ALA A 26 1.36 -2.65 -5.78
N ILE A 27 0.66 -3.64 -6.36
CA ILE A 27 1.11 -5.03 -6.39
C ILE A 27 2.44 -5.16 -7.14
N VAL A 28 2.54 -4.58 -8.33
CA VAL A 28 3.78 -4.62 -9.13
C VAL A 28 4.93 -3.97 -8.37
N ALA A 29 4.72 -2.80 -7.75
CA ALA A 29 5.76 -2.14 -6.98
C ALA A 29 6.28 -3.01 -5.82
N ILE A 30 5.38 -3.62 -5.05
CA ILE A 30 5.75 -4.48 -3.91
C ILE A 30 6.46 -5.76 -4.39
N TRP A 31 5.95 -6.42 -5.43
CA TRP A 31 6.59 -7.61 -5.99
C TRP A 31 7.95 -7.32 -6.64
N LEU A 32 8.13 -6.15 -7.25
CA LEU A 32 9.45 -5.72 -7.76
C LEU A 32 10.46 -5.57 -6.63
N VAL A 33 10.10 -4.86 -5.56
CA VAL A 33 10.97 -4.74 -4.37
C VAL A 33 11.28 -6.12 -3.79
N GLN A 34 10.29 -6.99 -3.68
CA GLN A 34 10.49 -8.33 -3.16
C GLN A 34 11.38 -9.20 -4.05
N GLY A 35 11.31 -9.04 -5.38
CA GLY A 35 12.23 -9.71 -6.31
C GLY A 35 13.68 -9.33 -6.05
N PHE A 36 13.96 -8.04 -5.84
CA PHE A 36 15.30 -7.58 -5.46
C PHE A 36 15.70 -8.09 -4.07
N ASN A 37 14.78 -8.04 -3.11
CA ASN A 37 15.02 -8.50 -1.76
C ASN A 37 15.38 -9.99 -1.70
N ALA A 38 14.62 -10.84 -2.41
CA ALA A 38 14.90 -12.27 -2.51
C ALA A 38 16.23 -12.56 -3.24
N ALA A 39 16.55 -11.78 -4.28
CA ALA A 39 17.82 -11.92 -5.02
C ALA A 39 19.04 -11.52 -4.17
N ASP A 40 18.88 -10.60 -3.21
CA ASP A 40 19.92 -10.18 -2.27
C ASP A 40 19.90 -10.99 -0.96
N GLY A 41 19.23 -12.14 -0.94
CA GLY A 41 19.19 -13.02 0.23
C GLY A 41 18.49 -12.41 1.45
N TYR A 42 17.48 -11.56 1.24
CA TYR A 42 16.68 -10.90 2.27
C TYR A 42 17.45 -9.88 3.13
N ARG A 43 18.56 -9.35 2.62
CA ARG A 43 19.34 -8.30 3.31
C ARG A 43 18.55 -7.01 3.54
N LEU A 44 17.65 -6.64 2.63
CA LEU A 44 16.86 -5.42 2.79
C LEU A 44 15.91 -5.51 4.00
N ASP A 45 15.37 -6.69 4.32
CA ASP A 45 14.61 -6.89 5.57
C ASP A 45 15.47 -6.64 6.80
N GLY A 46 16.74 -7.05 6.78
CA GLY A 46 17.66 -6.82 7.90
C GLY A 46 18.07 -5.36 8.06
N GLU A 47 18.28 -4.65 6.96
CA GLU A 47 18.74 -3.25 6.96
C GLU A 47 17.58 -2.25 7.19
N PHE A 48 16.41 -2.52 6.61
CA PHE A 48 15.26 -1.60 6.58
C PHE A 48 14.00 -2.19 7.23
N GLY A 49 14.11 -3.28 8.00
CA GLY A 49 13.01 -3.82 8.78
C GLY A 49 12.74 -3.04 10.06
N LEU A 50 11.55 -3.26 10.63
CA LEU A 50 11.22 -2.80 11.98
C LEU A 50 11.73 -3.79 13.02
N THR A 51 12.37 -3.27 14.07
CA THR A 51 12.83 -4.06 15.21
C THR A 51 12.02 -3.67 16.44
N ALA A 52 11.36 -4.66 17.05
CA ALA A 52 10.54 -4.45 18.24
C ALA A 52 11.35 -3.74 19.34
N ARG A 53 10.77 -2.69 19.93
CA ARG A 53 11.36 -1.89 21.02
C ARG A 53 12.66 -1.17 20.64
N SER A 54 12.92 -0.96 19.34
CA SER A 54 14.06 -0.19 18.84
C SER A 54 13.58 1.09 18.18
N LEU A 55 13.74 2.22 18.89
CA LEU A 55 13.43 3.56 18.36
C LEU A 55 14.26 3.89 17.10
N GLY A 56 15.46 3.30 16.97
CA GLY A 56 16.32 3.47 15.81
C GLY A 56 15.74 2.91 14.52
N SER A 57 14.78 1.98 14.59
CA SER A 57 14.11 1.41 13.42
C SER A 57 12.84 2.17 13.00
N LEU A 58 12.38 3.17 13.76
CA LEU A 58 11.18 3.96 13.42
C LEU A 58 11.24 4.64 12.04
N PRO A 59 12.40 5.13 11.54
CA PRO A 59 12.47 5.67 10.18
C PRO A 59 12.07 4.64 9.11
N HIS A 60 12.16 3.35 9.41
CA HIS A 60 11.86 2.26 8.48
C HIS A 60 10.36 1.99 8.31
N ILE A 61 9.47 2.63 9.09
CA ILE A 61 8.02 2.49 9.00
C ILE A 61 7.51 2.61 7.55
N VAL A 62 8.11 3.50 6.75
CA VAL A 62 7.71 3.71 5.34
C VAL A 62 8.22 2.60 4.41
N ALA A 63 9.32 1.93 4.76
CA ALA A 63 9.92 0.86 3.95
C ALA A 63 9.25 -0.49 4.20
N VAL A 64 8.81 -0.77 5.43
CA VAL A 64 8.25 -2.07 5.84
C VAL A 64 7.11 -2.58 4.98
N PRO A 65 6.14 -1.77 4.50
CA PRO A 65 5.07 -2.26 3.62
C PRO A 65 5.56 -2.92 2.32
N PHE A 66 6.81 -2.69 1.92
CA PHE A 66 7.41 -3.24 0.71
C PHE A 66 8.30 -4.48 0.99
N LEU A 67 8.67 -4.72 2.25
CA LEU A 67 9.63 -5.76 2.64
C LEU A 67 8.91 -7.00 3.17
N HIS A 68 9.24 -8.17 2.62
CA HIS A 68 8.67 -9.44 3.06
C HIS A 68 9.78 -10.48 3.30
N VAL A 69 9.74 -11.07 4.50
CA VAL A 69 10.71 -12.07 4.96
C VAL A 69 10.69 -13.41 4.21
N SER A 70 9.68 -13.65 3.36
CA SER A 70 9.57 -14.84 2.51
C SER A 70 8.63 -14.62 1.32
N VAL A 71 8.73 -15.49 0.31
CA VAL A 71 7.79 -15.51 -0.83
C VAL A 71 6.36 -15.88 -0.38
N GLU A 72 6.21 -16.84 0.53
CA GLU A 72 4.90 -17.21 1.09
C GLU A 72 4.22 -16.03 1.82
N HIS A 73 5.02 -15.17 2.46
CA HIS A 73 4.51 -13.98 3.14
C HIS A 73 3.92 -12.97 2.15
N ILE A 74 4.60 -12.66 1.03
CA ILE A 74 4.05 -11.73 0.01
C ILE A 74 2.85 -12.34 -0.73
N GLU A 75 2.86 -13.64 -0.99
CA GLU A 75 1.76 -14.33 -1.67
C GLU A 75 0.46 -14.26 -0.86
N SER A 76 0.53 -14.57 0.43
CA SER A 76 -0.62 -14.53 1.34
C SER A 76 -1.18 -13.11 1.54
N ASN A 77 -0.36 -12.07 1.35
CA ASN A 77 -0.78 -10.67 1.43
C ASN A 77 -1.29 -10.09 0.11
N THR A 78 -0.98 -10.71 -1.03
CA THR A 78 -1.31 -10.15 -2.35
C THR A 78 -2.83 -10.02 -2.55
N VAL A 79 -3.62 -11.03 -2.16
CA VAL A 79 -5.09 -10.98 -2.31
C VAL A 79 -5.72 -9.95 -1.37
N PRO A 80 -5.44 -9.95 -0.03
CA PRO A 80 -5.94 -8.90 0.86
C PRO A 80 -5.55 -7.48 0.42
N LEU A 81 -4.29 -7.28 -0.01
CA LEU A 81 -3.81 -6.00 -0.53
C LEU A 81 -4.59 -5.60 -1.78
N ALA A 82 -4.81 -6.52 -2.72
CA ALA A 82 -5.52 -6.24 -3.95
C ALA A 82 -6.95 -5.75 -3.68
N VAL A 83 -7.66 -6.47 -2.79
CA VAL A 83 -9.04 -6.15 -2.41
C VAL A 83 -9.11 -4.81 -1.70
N THR A 84 -8.31 -4.60 -0.65
CA THR A 84 -8.35 -3.37 0.15
C THR A 84 -7.90 -2.15 -0.66
N THR A 85 -6.84 -2.26 -1.44
CA THR A 85 -6.38 -1.20 -2.34
C THR A 85 -7.46 -0.83 -3.35
N PHE A 86 -8.08 -1.83 -3.98
CA PHE A 86 -9.14 -1.60 -4.96
C PHE A 86 -10.32 -0.87 -4.32
N LEU A 87 -10.83 -1.38 -3.19
CA LEU A 87 -11.99 -0.81 -2.51
C LEU A 87 -11.76 0.63 -2.06
N VAL A 88 -10.59 0.94 -1.48
CA VAL A 88 -10.28 2.31 -1.07
C VAL A 88 -10.04 3.22 -2.28
N ALA A 89 -9.43 2.70 -3.35
CA ALA A 89 -9.18 3.48 -4.55
C ALA A 89 -10.45 3.76 -5.39
N LEU A 90 -11.56 3.05 -5.15
CA LEU A 90 -12.88 3.41 -5.70
C LEU A 90 -13.34 4.81 -5.24
N ASP A 91 -12.93 5.26 -4.06
CA ASP A 91 -13.17 6.63 -3.56
C ASP A 91 -12.16 7.65 -4.16
N GLY A 92 -11.21 7.16 -4.95
CA GLY A 92 -10.21 7.90 -5.71
C GLY A 92 -8.86 8.05 -5.02
N LEU A 93 -7.85 8.41 -5.83
CA LEU A 93 -6.43 8.41 -5.44
C LEU A 93 -6.12 9.17 -4.15
N ARG A 94 -6.74 10.34 -3.93
CA ARG A 94 -6.51 11.12 -2.69
C ARG A 94 -6.91 10.32 -1.44
N ARG A 95 -8.08 9.67 -1.47
CA ARG A 95 -8.56 8.87 -0.32
C ARG A 95 -7.64 7.69 -0.07
N TYR A 96 -7.23 6.99 -1.13
CA TYR A 96 -6.23 5.94 -1.07
C TYR A 96 -4.94 6.40 -0.40
N LEU A 97 -4.31 7.47 -0.90
CA LEU A 97 -3.05 7.97 -0.33
C LEU A 97 -3.16 8.35 1.16
N TYR A 98 -4.26 9.00 1.56
CA TYR A 98 -4.47 9.33 2.98
C TYR A 98 -4.66 8.10 3.85
N VAL A 99 -5.49 7.14 3.42
CA VAL A 99 -5.74 5.90 4.17
C VAL A 99 -4.47 5.07 4.26
N THR A 100 -3.75 4.90 3.16
CA THR A 100 -2.47 4.19 3.13
C THR A 100 -1.46 4.84 4.05
N ALA A 101 -1.30 6.17 4.02
CA ALA A 101 -0.38 6.88 4.91
C ALA A 101 -0.71 6.64 6.40
N ILE A 102 -2.00 6.66 6.77
CA ILE A 102 -2.43 6.35 8.13
C ILE A 102 -2.10 4.89 8.49
N ILE A 103 -2.41 3.93 7.62
CA ILE A 103 -2.13 2.50 7.86
C ILE A 103 -0.63 2.27 8.03
N VAL A 104 0.21 2.86 7.16
CA VAL A 104 1.66 2.73 7.23
C VAL A 104 2.17 3.27 8.57
N VAL A 105 1.79 4.49 8.95
CA VAL A 105 2.28 5.11 10.18
C VAL A 105 1.75 4.37 11.42
N VAL A 106 0.43 4.16 11.51
CA VAL A 106 -0.19 3.57 12.70
C VAL A 106 0.14 2.08 12.84
N GLY A 107 0.24 1.34 11.73
CA GLY A 107 0.61 -0.08 11.76
C GLY A 107 2.09 -0.31 12.09
N GLY A 108 2.94 0.70 11.94
CA GLY A 108 4.37 0.64 12.26
C GLY A 108 4.77 1.20 13.63
N LEU A 109 3.83 1.77 14.39
CA LEU A 109 4.01 2.27 15.76
C LEU A 109 3.63 1.20 16.80
#